data_AF-S9QYK1-F1
#
_entry.id   AF-S9QYK1-F1
#
_cell.length_a   1.000
_cell.length_b   1.000
_cell.length_c   1.000
_cell.angle_alpha   90.00
_cell.angle_beta   90.00
_cell.angle_gamma   90.00
#
_symmetry.space_group_name_H-M   'P 1'
#
loop_
_entity.id
_entity.type
_entity.pdbx_description
1 polymer ?
#
loop_
_entity_poly.entity_id
_entity_poly.type
_entity_poly.pdbx_seq_one_letter_code
_entity_poly.pdbx_strand_id
1 'polypeptide(L)'
;MGHQWIIGVLEDLRSYAALNGLTALAAALEQTGHLARQEIAAAGARAADAPGAPAGEGGWTQTAALGRPPAAATGDRARVP
;
A
#
# COMPACT_ATOMS: atom_id res chain seq x y z
N MET A 1 7.82 12.21 4.55
CA MET A 1 7.12 11.05 3.95
C MET A 1 7.58 9.74 4.59
N GLY A 2 7.69 9.72 5.93
CA GLY A 2 8.31 8.60 6.65
C GLY A 2 7.30 7.50 6.88
N HIS A 3 7.65 6.29 6.45
CA HIS A 3 6.99 5.01 6.73
C HIS A 3 5.53 4.85 6.27
N GLN A 4 4.78 5.89 5.93
CA GLN A 4 3.37 5.78 5.51
C GLN A 4 3.16 4.90 4.27
N TRP A 5 4.16 4.81 3.38
CA TRP A 5 4.11 3.96 2.19
C TRP A 5 3.97 2.47 2.53
N ILE A 6 4.50 2.01 3.67
CA ILE A 6 4.42 0.59 4.06
C ILE A 6 2.99 0.16 4.37
N ILE A 7 2.14 1.08 4.84
CA ILE A 7 0.74 0.77 5.15
C ILE A 7 -0.03 0.43 3.88
N GLY A 8 0.24 1.15 2.78
CA GLY A 8 -0.35 0.83 1.48
C GLY A 8 0.08 -0.55 0.99
N VAL A 9 1.38 -0.86 1.07
CA VAL A 9 1.92 -2.17 0.67
C VAL A 9 1.31 -3.31 1.49
N LEU A 10 1.18 -3.15 2.81
CA LEU A 10 0.57 -4.18 3.66
C LEU A 10 -0.90 -4.42 3.32
N GLU A 11 -1.66 -3.39 2.95
CA GLU A 11 -3.06 -3.53 2.50
C GLU A 11 -3.16 -4.22 1.13
N ASP A 12 -2.27 -3.89 0.19
CA ASP A 12 -2.21 -4.53 -1.12
C ASP A 12 -1.91 -6.03 -0.98
N LEU A 13 -0.95 -6.39 -0.13
CA LEU A 13 -0.60 -7.78 0.16
C LEU A 13 -1.75 -8.52 0.86
N ARG A 14 -2.44 -7.87 1.81
CA ARG A 14 -3.60 -8.45 2.50
C ARG A 14 -4.70 -8.76 1.49
N SER A 15 -5.01 -7.80 0.61
CA SER A 15 -6.02 -7.94 -0.42
C SER A 15 -5.69 -9.08 -1.40
N TYR A 16 -4.43 -9.15 -1.84
CA TYR A 16 -3.95 -10.28 -2.65
C TYR A 16 -4.12 -11.62 -1.94
N ALA A 17 -3.72 -11.71 -0.66
CA ALA A 17 -3.86 -12.94 0.11
C ALA A 17 -5.34 -13.38 0.25
N ALA A 18 -6.24 -12.44 0.52
CA ALA A 18 -7.67 -12.70 0.62
C ALA A 18 -8.27 -13.20 -0.71
N LEU A 19 -7.93 -12.55 -1.82
CA LEU A 19 -8.42 -12.93 -3.17
C LEU A 19 -7.95 -14.34 -3.59
N ASN A 20 -6.81 -14.80 -3.06
CA ASN A 20 -6.22 -16.09 -3.41
C ASN A 20 -6.48 -17.18 -2.35
N GLY A 21 -7.37 -16.95 -1.37
CA GLY A 21 -7.69 -17.94 -0.34
C GLY A 21 -6.55 -18.22 0.65
N LEU A 22 -5.55 -17.34 0.72
CA LEU A 22 -4.43 -17.44 1.65
C LEU A 22 -4.83 -16.85 3.03
N THR A 23 -5.86 -17.44 3.64
CA THR A 23 -6.54 -16.89 4.83
C THR A 23 -5.61 -16.61 6.00
N ALA A 24 -4.68 -17.53 6.29
CA ALA A 24 -3.71 -17.35 7.39
C ALA A 24 -2.77 -16.17 7.12
N LEU A 25 -2.35 -15.99 5.86
CA LEU A 25 -1.49 -14.88 5.46
C LEU A 25 -2.25 -13.54 5.55
N ALA A 26 -3.49 -13.48 5.09
CA ALA A 26 -4.33 -12.29 5.21
C ALA A 26 -4.52 -11.87 6.68
N ALA A 27 -4.78 -12.83 7.57
CA ALA A 27 -4.91 -12.57 9.01
C ALA A 27 -3.61 -12.08 9.65
N ALA A 28 -2.46 -12.62 9.24
CA ALA A 28 -1.16 -12.16 9.72
C ALA A 28 -0.83 -10.74 9.22
N LEU A 29 -1.16 -10.43 7.96
CA LEU A 29 -0.95 -9.11 7.37
C LEU A 29 -1.83 -8.04 8.01
N GLU A 30 -3.06 -8.39 8.42
CA GLU A 30 -3.94 -7.50 9.18
C GLU A 30 -3.32 -7.14 10.55
N GLN A 31 -2.82 -8.14 11.29
CA GLN A 31 -2.12 -7.90 12.56
C GLN A 31 -0.85 -7.06 12.37
N THR A 32 -0.08 -7.36 11.32
CA THR A 32 1.14 -6.60 10.97
C THR A 32 0.81 -5.15 10.63
N GLY A 33 -0.28 -4.91 9.89
CA GLY A 33 -0.76 -3.58 9.57
C GLY A 33 -1.13 -2.77 10.81
N HIS A 34 -1.77 -3.41 11.80
CA HIS A 34 -2.07 -2.77 13.08
C HIS A 34 -0.79 -2.37 13.83
N LEU A 35 0.16 -3.31 13.97
CA LEU A 35 1.44 -3.07 14.63
C LEU A 35 2.22 -1.93 13.96
N ALA A 36 2.33 -1.96 12.63
CA ALA A 36 3.02 -0.92 11.87
C ALA A 36 2.44 0.48 12.12
N ARG A 37 1.10 0.61 12.19
CA ARG A 37 0.46 1.90 12.53
C ARG A 37 0.83 2.38 13.93
N GLN A 38 0.84 1.48 14.92
CA GLN A 38 1.23 1.81 16.28
C GLN A 38 2.68 2.28 16.37
N GLU A 39 3.60 1.57 15.72
CA GLU A 39 5.03 1.91 15.72
C GLU A 39 5.32 3.23 14.98
N ILE A 40 4.67 3.46 13.84
CA ILE A 40 4.84 4.69 13.07
C ILE A 40 4.28 5.89 13.84
N ALA A 41 3.13 5.74 14.50
CA ALA A 41 2.57 6.79 15.35
C ALA A 41 3.50 7.11 16.53
N ALA A 42 4.05 6.08 17.18
CA ALA A 42 5.02 6.25 18.27
C ALA A 42 6.33 6.90 17.81
N ALA A 43 6.82 6.56 16.60
CA ALA A 43 8.00 7.19 16.01
C ALA A 43 7.75 8.67 15.66
N GLY A 44 6.57 8.99 15.14
CA GLY A 44 6.17 10.38 14.87
C GLY A 44 6.06 11.24 16.13
N ALA A 45 5.51 10.68 17.22
CA ALA A 45 5.44 11.35 18.51
C ALA A 45 6.84 11.67 19.08
N ARG A 46 7.78 10.71 19.02
CA ARG A 46 9.16 10.94 19.45
C ARG A 46 9.90 12.01 18.65
N ALA A 47 9.59 12.15 17.35
CA ALA A 47 10.17 13.18 16.52
C ALA A 47 9.61 14.59 16.83
N ALA A 48 8.35 14.68 17.26
CA ALA A 48 7.73 15.95 17.65
C ALA A 48 8.21 16.49 19.01
N ASP A 49 8.60 15.59 19.93
CA ASP A 49 9.17 15.95 21.24
C ASP A 49 10.68 16.27 21.20
N ALA A 50 11.34 16.09 20.05
CA ALA A 50 12.77 16.41 19.90
C ALA A 50 12.95 17.90 19.58
N PRO A 51 13.72 18.67 20.39
CA PRO A 51 14.05 20.05 20.04
C PRO A 51 14.97 20.06 18.80
N GLY A 52 14.41 20.41 17.63
CA GLY A 52 15.15 20.80 16.43
C GLY A 52 15.57 19.68 15.45
N ALA A 53 14.68 18.79 15.04
CA ALA A 53 14.99 17.81 13.98
C ALA A 53 14.61 18.31 12.56
N PRO A 54 15.54 18.33 11.58
CA PRO A 54 15.24 18.73 10.21
C PRO A 54 14.42 17.67 9.47
N ALA A 55 13.54 18.15 8.58
CA ALA A 55 12.67 17.34 7.73
C ALA A 55 13.50 16.49 6.74
N GLY A 56 13.69 15.22 7.08
CA GLY A 56 14.33 14.22 6.22
C GLY A 56 13.41 13.81 5.07
N GLU A 57 13.75 14.32 3.90
CA GLU A 57 13.22 13.96 2.59
C GLU A 57 13.72 12.56 2.19
N GLY A 58 12.79 11.65 1.90
CA GLY A 58 13.07 10.25 1.58
C GLY A 58 11.91 9.70 0.76
N GLY A 59 11.76 10.24 -0.45
CA GLY A 59 10.68 9.92 -1.37
C GLY A 59 10.89 8.59 -2.06
N TRP A 60 10.14 7.57 -1.65
CA TRP A 60 9.69 6.54 -2.58
C TRP A 60 8.42 7.06 -3.27
N THR A 61 8.57 7.95 -4.25
CA THR A 61 7.45 8.43 -5.04
C THR A 61 7.16 7.43 -6.17
N GLN A 62 6.00 6.79 -6.02
CA GLN A 62 5.02 6.54 -7.08
C GLN A 62 5.32 5.42 -8.08
N THR A 63 4.86 4.20 -7.76
CA THR A 63 4.52 3.17 -8.74
C THR A 63 3.23 3.56 -9.47
N ALA A 64 3.30 4.57 -10.34
CA ALA A 64 2.37 4.71 -11.44
C ALA A 64 2.73 3.66 -12.51
N ALA A 65 2.44 2.38 -12.26
CA ALA A 65 2.73 1.34 -13.27
C ALA A 65 1.89 0.05 -13.19
N LEU A 66 1.06 -0.18 -12.17
CA LEU A 66 0.22 -1.40 -12.14
C LEU A 66 -1.27 -1.06 -12.20
N GLY A 67 -1.67 -0.70 -13.43
CA GLY A 67 -2.87 -1.25 -14.05
C GLY A 67 -4.23 -0.93 -13.43
N ARG A 68 -4.68 0.31 -13.59
CA ARG A 68 -6.13 0.56 -13.75
C ARG A 68 -6.53 -0.08 -15.09
N PRO A 69 -7.39 -1.12 -15.14
CA PRO A 69 -7.88 -1.60 -16.43
C PRO A 69 -8.74 -0.49 -17.07
N PRO A 70 -8.52 -0.14 -18.36
CA PRO A 70 -9.45 0.72 -19.06
C PRO A 70 -10.80 0.00 -19.19
N ALA A 71 -11.87 0.76 -18.98
CA ALA A 71 -13.24 0.30 -19.13
C ALA A 71 -13.42 -0.38 -20.49
N ALA A 72 -14.01 -1.58 -20.48
CA ALA A 72 -14.33 -2.34 -21.67
C ALA A 72 -15.21 -1.48 -22.61
N ALA A 73 -14.65 -1.08 -23.75
CA ALA A 73 -15.42 -0.57 -24.88
C ALA A 73 -15.96 -1.78 -25.65
N THR A 74 -17.24 -2.07 -25.42
CA THR A 74 -18.09 -2.87 -26.29
C THR A 74 -18.12 -2.29 -27.70
N GLY A 75 -18.02 -3.13 -28.74
CA GLY A 75 -18.31 -2.77 -30.14
C GLY A 75 -17.39 -3.50 -31.12
N ASP A 76 -17.78 -4.70 -31.57
CA ASP A 76 -18.34 -4.90 -32.91
C ASP A 76 -17.35 -4.55 -34.04
N ARG A 77 -16.71 -5.57 -34.63
CA ARG A 77 -16.96 -5.95 -36.03
C ARG A 77 -16.14 -7.17 -36.44
N ALA A 78 -16.89 -8.19 -36.87
CA ALA A 78 -16.44 -9.24 -37.76
C ALA A 78 -15.65 -8.69 -38.96
N ARG A 79 -14.66 -9.45 -39.46
CA ARG A 79 -14.66 -10.02 -40.83
C ARG A 79 -13.40 -10.86 -41.09
N VAL A 80 -13.64 -12.15 -41.33
CA VAL A 80 -12.80 -13.14 -42.05
C VAL A 80 -12.96 -12.83 -43.55
N PRO A 81 -11.92 -12.88 -44.40
CA PRO A 81 -11.27 -14.13 -44.84
C PRO A 81 -9.74 -14.19 -44.71
#